data_AF-A0ABD3MS94-F1
#
_entry.id   AF-A0ABD3MS94-F1
#
_cell.length_a   1.000
_cell.length_b   1.000
_cell.length_c   1.000
_cell.angle_alpha   90.00
_cell.angle_beta   90.00
_cell.angle_gamma   90.00
#
_symmetry.space_group_name_H-M   'P 1'
#
loop_
_entity.id
_entity.type
_entity.pdbx_description
1 polymer ?
#
loop_
_entity_poly.entity_id
_entity_poly.type
_entity_poly.pdbx_seq_one_letter_code
_entity_poly.pdbx_strand_id
1 'polypeptide(L)'
;MMFPAPASFLGAAAAVLSFSSISNMAEMYCMAGKYQWLSSTALQPTSSFLSKTKEWKTVDEGLAELQGMKRRDLIQLYFECDSDDTIAMFSNVVKRRSYDGYLLDNGPVLSTVTNFITNKLFGSGQKWLGKVYFTSDGKNAIRTGQNRFLCNEGGERLDRTFDCYIDQSALYNKPTSQVIINNYAKHVNKWSPARIIWGGMVDELKVIPTPKCKQKEVMLLGMGYFNWSGGVWNAAPFCLISREN
;
A
#
# COMPACT_ATOMS: atom_id res chain seq x y z
N MET A 1 0.10 33.96 -20.60
CA MET A 1 -1.18 34.40 -20.01
C MET A 1 -1.81 33.18 -19.35
N MET A 2 -1.72 33.07 -18.02
CA MET A 2 -2.34 31.96 -17.26
C MET A 2 -3.78 32.34 -16.91
N PHE A 3 -4.75 31.57 -17.39
CA PHE A 3 -6.13 31.72 -16.94
C PHE A 3 -6.27 31.14 -15.54
N PRO A 4 -6.78 31.87 -14.55
CA PRO A 4 -7.11 31.29 -13.26
C PRO A 4 -8.27 30.31 -13.46
N ALA A 5 -8.12 29.07 -12.98
CA ALA A 5 -9.23 28.14 -12.91
C ALA A 5 -10.33 28.73 -12.00
N PRO A 6 -11.62 28.65 -12.38
CA PRO A 6 -12.70 29.23 -11.60
C PRO A 6 -12.80 28.58 -10.21
N ALA A 7 -12.87 29.40 -9.17
CA ALA A 7 -12.90 29.00 -7.76
C ALA A 7 -14.05 28.02 -7.40
N SER A 8 -15.12 27.98 -8.21
CA SER A 8 -16.24 27.05 -8.06
C SER A 8 -15.86 25.59 -8.36
N PHE A 9 -14.87 25.34 -9.21
CA PHE A 9 -14.39 23.99 -9.53
C PHE A 9 -13.57 23.39 -8.37
N LEU A 10 -12.84 24.24 -7.64
CA LEU A 10 -12.08 23.85 -6.45
C LEU A 10 -12.99 23.49 -5.28
N GLY A 11 -14.12 24.19 -5.10
CA GLY A 11 -15.09 23.91 -4.04
C GLY A 11 -15.80 22.57 -4.20
N ALA A 12 -16.27 22.25 -5.42
CA ALA A 12 -16.91 20.97 -5.71
C ALA A 12 -15.92 19.79 -5.61
N ALA A 13 -14.70 19.95 -6.13
CA ALA A 13 -13.65 18.94 -6.01
C ALA A 13 -13.27 18.69 -4.54
N ALA A 14 -13.13 19.75 -3.72
CA ALA A 14 -12.85 19.60 -2.29
C ALA A 14 -13.98 18.89 -1.53
N ALA A 15 -15.25 19.17 -1.86
CA ALA A 15 -16.41 18.53 -1.25
C ALA A 15 -16.60 17.06 -1.67
N VAL A 16 -16.32 16.71 -2.93
CA VAL A 16 -16.34 15.32 -3.40
C VAL A 16 -15.19 14.54 -2.76
N LEU A 17 -14.00 15.13 -2.69
CA LEU A 17 -12.85 14.53 -2.00
C LEU A 17 -13.13 14.32 -0.51
N SER A 18 -13.87 15.22 0.15
CA SER A 18 -14.21 15.07 1.57
C SER A 18 -15.28 14.00 1.81
N PHE A 19 -16.39 13.98 1.06
CA PHE A 19 -17.46 12.98 1.26
C PHE A 19 -16.96 11.56 0.98
N SER A 20 -16.23 11.39 -0.11
CA SER A 20 -15.66 10.11 -0.48
C SER A 20 -14.55 9.64 0.47
N SER A 21 -13.71 10.55 0.97
CA SER A 21 -12.75 10.24 2.04
C SER A 21 -13.46 9.81 3.32
N ILE A 22 -14.54 10.49 3.71
CA ILE A 22 -15.33 10.13 4.90
C ILE A 22 -15.95 8.74 4.73
N SER A 23 -16.52 8.43 3.57
CA SER A 23 -17.08 7.11 3.28
C SER A 23 -16.01 6.01 3.37
N ASN A 24 -14.83 6.25 2.79
CA ASN A 24 -13.71 5.30 2.87
C ASN A 24 -13.26 5.08 4.32
N MET A 25 -13.16 6.16 5.09
CA MET A 25 -12.78 6.12 6.50
C MET A 25 -13.80 5.35 7.34
N ALA A 26 -15.08 5.61 7.14
CA ALA A 26 -16.16 4.92 7.84
C ALA A 26 -16.16 3.41 7.51
N GLU A 27 -15.99 3.05 6.24
CA GLU A 27 -15.90 1.65 5.81
C GLU A 27 -14.69 0.95 6.45
N MET A 28 -13.49 1.56 6.35
CA MET A 28 -12.27 0.99 6.94
C MET A 28 -12.41 0.81 8.46
N TYR A 29 -12.95 1.81 9.14
CA TYR A 29 -13.20 1.78 10.58
C TYR A 29 -14.17 0.67 10.98
N CYS A 30 -15.31 0.56 10.28
CA CYS A 30 -16.29 -0.50 10.53
C CYS A 30 -15.70 -1.89 10.30
N MET A 31 -14.90 -2.07 9.25
CA MET A 31 -14.28 -3.35 8.95
C MET A 31 -13.20 -3.73 9.96
N ALA A 32 -12.34 -2.78 10.35
CA ALA A 32 -11.34 -3.00 11.39
C ALA A 32 -11.98 -3.38 12.73
N GLY A 33 -13.04 -2.66 13.14
CA GLY A 33 -13.80 -2.97 14.35
C GLY A 33 -14.44 -4.36 14.30
N LYS A 34 -15.07 -4.72 13.17
CA LYS A 34 -15.64 -6.06 12.96
C LYS A 34 -14.56 -7.14 13.03
N TYR A 35 -13.43 -6.94 12.37
CA TYR A 35 -12.33 -7.90 12.35
C TYR A 35 -11.71 -8.08 13.74
N GLN A 36 -11.51 -6.98 14.49
CA GLN A 36 -11.03 -7.02 15.87
C GLN A 36 -12.01 -7.79 16.78
N TRP A 37 -13.31 -7.54 16.65
CA TRP A 37 -14.35 -8.25 17.41
C TRP A 37 -14.37 -9.76 17.09
N LEU A 38 -14.37 -10.14 15.81
CA LEU A 38 -14.32 -11.55 15.40
C LEU A 38 -13.06 -12.26 15.91
N SER A 39 -11.91 -11.61 15.80
CA SER A 39 -10.63 -12.13 16.30
C SER A 39 -10.65 -12.36 17.82
N SER A 40 -11.38 -11.52 18.57
CA SER A 40 -11.49 -11.63 20.04
C SER A 40 -12.44 -12.72 20.52
N THR A 41 -13.36 -13.18 19.66
CA THR A 41 -14.43 -14.14 20.03
C THR A 41 -14.14 -15.57 19.59
N ALA A 42 -12.93 -15.84 19.06
CA ALA A 42 -12.54 -17.12 18.45
C ALA A 42 -13.47 -17.60 17.31
N LEU A 43 -14.43 -16.77 16.89
CA LEU A 43 -15.21 -16.94 15.67
C LEU A 43 -14.30 -16.51 14.52
N GLN A 44 -13.48 -17.45 14.05
CA GLN A 44 -12.71 -17.27 12.82
C GLN A 44 -13.70 -16.93 11.71
N PRO A 45 -13.51 -15.80 10.99
CA PRO A 45 -14.23 -15.60 9.75
C PRO A 45 -13.98 -16.83 8.88
N THR A 46 -15.03 -17.48 8.40
CA THR A 46 -14.90 -18.55 7.40
C THR A 46 -14.32 -17.92 6.14
N SER A 47 -12.99 -17.96 5.99
CA SER A 47 -12.27 -17.12 5.03
C SER A 47 -12.41 -17.65 3.61
N SER A 48 -13.35 -17.08 2.84
CA SER A 48 -13.49 -17.38 1.41
C SER A 48 -12.36 -16.78 0.57
N PHE A 49 -11.70 -15.71 1.03
CA PHE A 49 -10.67 -15.02 0.24
C PHE A 49 -9.31 -15.71 0.33
N LEU A 50 -8.80 -16.01 1.53
CA LEU A 50 -7.52 -16.74 1.66
C LEU A 50 -7.55 -18.15 1.06
N SER A 51 -8.69 -18.82 1.10
CA SER A 51 -8.83 -20.13 0.42
C SER A 51 -8.70 -19.94 -1.09
N LYS A 52 -9.32 -18.90 -1.66
CA LYS A 52 -9.18 -18.54 -3.06
C LYS A 52 -7.75 -18.14 -3.45
N THR A 53 -7.01 -17.39 -2.60
CA THR A 53 -5.62 -17.04 -2.92
C THR A 53 -4.70 -18.25 -3.01
N LYS A 54 -5.06 -19.34 -2.30
CA LYS A 54 -4.35 -20.62 -2.37
C LYS A 54 -4.56 -21.37 -3.69
N GLU A 55 -5.58 -21.00 -4.45
CA GLU A 55 -5.86 -21.63 -5.74
C GLU A 55 -5.07 -20.99 -6.89
N TRP A 56 -4.59 -19.75 -6.70
CA TRP A 56 -3.81 -19.02 -7.70
C TRP A 56 -2.54 -19.78 -8.07
N LYS A 57 -2.36 -20.00 -9.38
CA LYS A 57 -1.23 -20.73 -9.94
C LYS A 57 -0.03 -19.82 -10.19
N THR A 58 -0.28 -18.54 -10.49
CA THR A 58 0.77 -17.55 -10.80
C THR A 58 0.49 -16.20 -10.13
N VAL A 59 1.54 -15.38 -10.00
CA VAL A 59 1.38 -13.99 -9.54
C VAL A 59 0.57 -13.14 -10.51
N ASP A 60 0.56 -13.47 -11.80
CA ASP A 60 -0.23 -12.72 -12.79
C ASP A 60 -1.73 -13.04 -12.65
N GLU A 61 -2.08 -14.30 -12.36
CA GLU A 61 -3.46 -14.69 -12.04
C GLU A 61 -3.93 -13.99 -10.76
N GLY A 62 -3.10 -14.01 -9.71
CA GLY A 62 -3.42 -13.31 -8.46
C GLY A 62 -3.56 -11.80 -8.67
N LEU A 63 -2.72 -11.17 -9.49
CA LEU A 63 -2.84 -9.75 -9.83
C LEU A 63 -4.16 -9.45 -10.54
N ALA A 64 -4.54 -10.25 -11.54
CA ALA A 64 -5.79 -10.07 -12.28
C ALA A 64 -7.01 -10.18 -11.35
N GLU A 65 -6.99 -11.14 -10.42
CA GLU A 65 -8.03 -11.29 -9.40
C GLU A 65 -8.09 -10.08 -8.45
N LEU A 66 -6.93 -9.62 -7.93
CA LEU A 66 -6.87 -8.42 -7.08
C LEU A 66 -7.37 -7.17 -7.81
N GLN A 67 -7.07 -7.03 -9.10
CA GLN A 67 -7.57 -5.94 -9.93
C GLN A 67 -9.07 -6.04 -10.20
N GLY A 68 -9.70 -7.21 -10.05
CA GLY A 68 -11.15 -7.38 -10.12
C GLY A 68 -11.88 -7.17 -8.78
N MET A 69 -11.16 -7.13 -7.65
CA MET A 69 -11.77 -7.05 -6.32
C MET A 69 -12.22 -5.64 -5.96
N LYS A 70 -13.38 -5.53 -5.32
CA LYS A 70 -13.79 -4.24 -4.75
C LYS A 70 -12.85 -3.85 -3.62
N ARG A 71 -12.74 -2.55 -3.35
CA ARG A 71 -11.94 -2.01 -2.23
C ARG A 71 -12.22 -2.73 -0.90
N ARG A 72 -13.50 -2.97 -0.60
CA ARG A 72 -13.93 -3.72 0.57
C ARG A 72 -13.32 -5.12 0.63
N ASP A 73 -13.33 -5.85 -0.48
CA ASP A 73 -12.79 -7.21 -0.55
C ASP A 73 -11.27 -7.21 -0.38
N LEU A 74 -10.58 -6.19 -0.93
CA LEU A 74 -9.13 -5.99 -0.74
C LEU A 74 -8.78 -5.70 0.72
N ILE A 75 -9.56 -4.85 1.41
CA ILE A 75 -9.39 -4.57 2.85
C ILE A 75 -9.62 -5.84 3.66
N GLN A 76 -10.66 -6.62 3.33
CA GLN A 76 -10.94 -7.87 4.01
C GLN A 76 -9.81 -8.87 3.82
N LEU A 77 -9.35 -9.08 2.58
CA LEU A 77 -8.20 -9.93 2.29
C LEU A 77 -6.95 -9.47 3.05
N TYR A 78 -6.69 -8.17 3.12
CA TYR A 78 -5.58 -7.63 3.90
C TYR A 78 -5.67 -7.99 5.38
N PHE A 79 -6.85 -7.92 5.99
CA PHE A 79 -7.03 -8.35 7.37
C PHE A 79 -6.85 -9.86 7.55
N GLU A 80 -7.29 -10.66 6.58
CA GLU A 80 -7.15 -12.10 6.63
C GLU A 80 -5.69 -12.56 6.45
N CYS A 81 -4.86 -11.88 5.64
CA CYS A 81 -3.43 -12.18 5.53
C CYS A 81 -2.75 -12.07 6.91
N ASP A 82 -2.23 -13.19 7.43
CA ASP A 82 -1.74 -13.24 8.81
C ASP A 82 -0.27 -12.79 8.95
N SER A 83 0.11 -12.51 10.19
CA SER A 83 1.42 -11.99 10.57
C SER A 83 2.56 -12.99 10.44
N ASP A 84 2.29 -14.27 10.69
CA ASP A 84 3.36 -15.26 10.91
C ASP A 84 4.13 -15.54 9.60
N ASP A 85 3.40 -15.63 8.49
CA ASP A 85 3.99 -15.70 7.15
C ASP A 85 4.75 -14.41 6.80
N THR A 86 4.25 -13.25 7.23
CA THR A 86 4.87 -11.95 6.97
C THR A 86 6.24 -11.83 7.67
N ILE A 87 6.34 -12.27 8.92
CA ILE A 87 7.60 -12.26 9.69
C ILE A 87 8.61 -13.23 9.08
N ALA A 88 8.18 -14.48 8.84
CA ALA A 88 9.04 -15.52 8.28
C ALA A 88 9.58 -15.12 6.90
N MET A 89 8.73 -14.48 6.08
CA MET A 89 9.07 -14.07 4.73
C MET A 89 9.73 -12.69 4.66
N PHE A 90 9.77 -11.89 5.71
CA PHE A 90 10.37 -10.54 5.68
C PHE A 90 11.80 -10.55 5.15
N SER A 91 12.60 -11.54 5.56
CA SER A 91 13.96 -11.70 5.05
C SER A 91 13.99 -11.99 3.55
N ASN A 92 13.02 -12.75 3.03
CA ASN A 92 12.90 -13.02 1.59
C ASN A 92 12.37 -11.80 0.83
N VAL A 93 11.45 -11.05 1.42
CA VAL A 93 10.91 -9.80 0.86
C VAL A 93 12.05 -8.81 0.61
N VAL A 94 12.90 -8.61 1.61
CA VAL A 94 13.98 -7.62 1.49
C VAL A 94 15.24 -8.18 0.80
N LYS A 95 15.38 -9.50 0.66
CA LYS A 95 16.43 -10.10 -0.19
C LYS A 95 16.16 -9.85 -1.68
N ARG A 96 14.89 -9.73 -2.09
CA ARG A 96 14.50 -9.49 -3.48
C ARG A 96 14.54 -7.99 -3.78
N ARG A 97 15.46 -7.62 -4.66
CA ARG A 97 15.88 -6.22 -4.79
C ARG A 97 14.89 -5.33 -5.54
N SER A 98 13.91 -5.87 -6.27
CA SER A 98 12.94 -5.03 -6.97
C SER A 98 11.54 -5.63 -6.99
N TYR A 99 10.55 -4.75 -6.85
CA TYR A 99 9.13 -5.03 -6.90
C TYR A 99 8.47 -4.10 -7.91
N ASP A 100 7.60 -4.66 -8.73
CA ASP A 100 6.69 -3.91 -9.59
C ASP A 100 5.42 -3.57 -8.81
N GLY A 101 5.00 -2.30 -8.90
CA GLY A 101 3.87 -1.75 -8.18
C GLY A 101 2.63 -1.63 -9.06
N TYR A 102 1.50 -2.06 -8.51
CA TYR A 102 0.20 -2.00 -9.16
C TYR A 102 -0.79 -1.35 -8.21
N LEU A 103 -1.42 -0.26 -8.64
CA LEU A 103 -2.52 0.34 -7.88
C LEU A 103 -3.76 -0.53 -8.09
N LEU A 104 -4.40 -0.94 -6.99
CA LEU A 104 -5.61 -1.76 -7.01
C LEU A 104 -6.82 -0.84 -6.91
N ASP A 105 -7.03 -0.06 -7.96
CA ASP A 105 -8.02 1.01 -8.01
C ASP A 105 -9.31 0.53 -8.69
N ASN A 106 -10.36 0.33 -7.89
CA ASN A 106 -11.70 0.02 -8.40
C ASN A 106 -12.76 1.04 -7.94
N GLY A 107 -12.36 2.25 -7.53
CA GLY A 107 -13.27 3.24 -6.97
C GLY A 107 -13.09 4.65 -7.55
N PRO A 108 -14.17 5.43 -7.77
CA PRO A 108 -14.09 6.78 -8.34
C PRO A 108 -13.24 7.75 -7.51
N VAL A 109 -13.19 7.52 -6.20
CA VAL A 109 -12.48 8.32 -5.20
C VAL A 109 -10.96 8.21 -5.38
N LEU A 110 -10.48 6.98 -5.51
CA LEU A 110 -9.07 6.73 -5.73
C LEU A 110 -8.71 7.18 -7.13
N SER A 111 -9.50 7.00 -8.18
CA SER A 111 -9.12 7.56 -9.50
C SER A 111 -8.77 9.06 -9.48
N THR A 112 -9.43 9.87 -8.64
CA THR A 112 -9.13 11.30 -8.45
C THR A 112 -7.91 11.52 -7.54
N VAL A 113 -7.81 10.78 -6.43
CA VAL A 113 -6.69 10.84 -5.49
C VAL A 113 -5.43 10.22 -6.08
N THR A 114 -5.50 9.05 -6.71
CA THR A 114 -4.56 8.43 -7.64
C THR A 114 -4.13 9.41 -8.72
N ASN A 115 -5.04 10.07 -9.47
CA ASN A 115 -4.63 11.08 -10.45
C ASN A 115 -3.89 12.25 -9.81
N PHE A 116 -4.30 12.68 -8.61
CA PHE A 116 -3.59 13.71 -7.85
C PHE A 116 -2.22 13.22 -7.35
N ILE A 117 -2.14 11.98 -6.88
CA ILE A 117 -0.94 11.33 -6.37
C ILE A 117 0.06 11.12 -7.52
N THR A 118 -0.38 10.58 -8.66
CA THR A 118 0.45 10.28 -9.83
C THR A 118 0.83 11.53 -10.63
N ASN A 119 -0.08 12.49 -10.83
CA ASN A 119 0.23 13.68 -11.63
C ASN A 119 0.76 14.87 -10.81
N LYS A 120 0.45 14.98 -9.50
CA LYS A 120 0.88 16.12 -8.67
C LYS A 120 1.82 15.75 -7.52
N LEU A 121 1.64 14.63 -6.83
CA LEU A 121 2.47 14.29 -5.65
C LEU A 121 3.76 13.56 -6.00
N PHE A 122 3.71 12.64 -6.98
CA PHE A 122 4.88 11.96 -7.52
C PHE A 122 5.64 12.81 -8.54
N GLY A 123 5.05 13.91 -9.03
CA GLY A 123 5.66 14.84 -9.97
C GLY A 123 5.04 14.74 -11.36
N SER A 124 5.04 15.84 -12.11
CA SER A 124 4.38 15.91 -13.41
C SER A 124 4.94 14.86 -14.37
N GLY A 125 4.08 13.93 -14.81
CA GLY A 125 4.41 12.87 -15.76
C GLY A 125 5.29 11.75 -15.20
N GLN A 126 5.35 11.59 -13.88
CA GLN A 126 5.99 10.43 -13.27
C GLN A 126 4.99 9.28 -13.11
N LYS A 127 5.33 8.09 -13.61
CA LYS A 127 4.55 6.87 -13.36
C LYS A 127 5.23 6.04 -12.29
N TRP A 128 4.53 5.75 -11.21
CA TRP A 128 5.04 4.82 -10.20
C TRP A 128 5.19 3.42 -10.80
N LEU A 129 6.40 2.87 -10.72
CA LEU A 129 6.75 1.54 -11.22
C LEU A 129 6.80 0.50 -10.11
N GLY A 130 6.97 0.91 -8.85
CA GLY A 130 7.05 0.00 -7.71
C GLY A 130 8.10 0.43 -6.69
N LYS A 131 8.78 -0.54 -6.08
CA LYS A 131 9.72 -0.30 -4.98
C LYS A 131 10.97 -1.15 -5.13
N VAL A 132 12.10 -0.63 -4.69
CA VAL A 132 13.37 -1.34 -4.54
C VAL A 132 13.67 -1.42 -3.03
N TYR A 133 14.11 -2.57 -2.56
CA TYR A 133 14.53 -2.76 -1.18
C TYR A 133 16.03 -3.00 -1.14
N PHE A 134 16.71 -2.33 -0.22
CA PHE A 134 18.14 -2.44 -0.03
C PHE A 134 18.42 -3.31 1.20
N THR A 135 19.22 -4.36 0.99
CA THR A 135 19.83 -5.11 2.08
C THR A 135 20.89 -4.24 2.74
N SER A 136 20.73 -3.95 4.03
CA SER A 136 21.82 -3.47 4.87
C SER A 136 22.69 -4.66 5.26
N ASP A 137 24.02 -4.56 5.07
CA ASP A 137 25.00 -5.59 5.45
C ASP A 137 25.24 -5.70 6.97
N GLY A 138 24.29 -5.21 7.78
CA GLY A 138 24.41 -5.13 9.23
C GLY A 138 23.21 -5.74 9.95
N LYS A 139 23.46 -6.26 11.16
CA LYS A 139 22.53 -6.89 12.12
C LYS A 139 21.33 -6.04 12.57
N ASN A 140 21.06 -4.90 11.92
CA ASN A 140 19.99 -3.98 12.31
C ASN A 140 18.65 -4.39 11.68
N ALA A 141 17.59 -4.32 12.48
CA ALA A 141 16.22 -4.68 12.09
C ALA A 141 15.59 -3.68 11.09
N ILE A 142 16.10 -2.45 11.03
CA ILE A 142 15.64 -1.40 10.11
C ILE A 142 16.46 -1.48 8.82
N ARG A 143 15.77 -1.69 7.71
CA ARG A 143 16.31 -1.70 6.34
C ARG A 143 15.84 -0.45 5.61
N THR A 144 16.37 -0.16 4.44
CA THR A 144 15.92 0.99 3.63
C THR A 144 15.40 0.52 2.28
N GLY A 145 14.55 1.33 1.65
CA GLY A 145 14.09 1.13 0.29
C GLY A 145 13.80 2.44 -0.40
N GLN A 146 13.52 2.39 -1.69
CA GLN A 146 13.14 3.56 -2.51
C GLN A 146 11.98 3.22 -3.43
N ASN A 147 11.17 4.22 -3.78
CA ASN A 147 10.18 4.05 -4.84
C ASN A 147 10.87 4.15 -6.21
N ARG A 148 10.37 3.37 -7.16
CA ARG A 148 10.76 3.40 -8.57
C ARG A 148 9.74 4.21 -9.35
N PHE A 149 10.18 5.16 -10.16
CA PHE A 149 9.34 5.96 -11.03
C PHE A 149 9.87 5.98 -12.46
N LEU A 150 8.98 5.89 -13.45
CA LEU A 150 9.30 6.21 -14.84
C LEU A 150 9.16 7.72 -15.02
N CYS A 151 10.22 8.38 -15.46
CA CYS A 151 10.22 9.80 -15.79
C CYS A 151 9.82 10.02 -17.26
N ASN A 152 9.34 11.23 -17.58
CA ASN A 152 8.94 11.62 -18.95
C ASN A 152 10.03 11.40 -20.01
N GLU A 153 11.30 11.44 -19.60
CA GLU A 153 12.47 11.24 -20.46
C GLU A 153 12.72 9.75 -20.79
N GLY A 154 11.84 8.84 -20.35
CA GLY A 154 11.91 7.40 -20.64
C GLY A 154 12.81 6.60 -19.70
N GLY A 155 13.44 7.25 -18.71
CA GLY A 155 14.29 6.61 -17.70
C GLY A 155 13.57 6.23 -16.41
N GLU A 156 13.99 5.13 -15.78
CA GLU A 156 13.63 4.82 -14.39
C GLU A 156 14.47 5.68 -13.43
N ARG A 157 13.80 6.25 -12.43
CA ARG A 157 14.41 7.01 -11.34
C ARG A 157 14.00 6.40 -10.00
N LEU A 158 14.98 6.19 -9.15
CA LEU A 158 14.74 5.92 -7.74
C LEU A 158 14.53 7.24 -7.01
N ASP A 159 13.39 7.39 -6.35
CA ASP A 159 13.07 8.57 -5.55
C ASP A 159 12.32 8.12 -4.28
N ARG A 160 12.27 9.00 -3.28
CA ARG A 160 11.57 8.81 -2.01
C ARG A 160 12.08 7.58 -1.26
N THR A 161 13.19 7.77 -0.55
CA THR A 161 13.71 6.78 0.40
C THR A 161 12.74 6.59 1.56
N PHE A 162 12.65 5.36 2.06
CA PHE A 162 11.88 4.99 3.23
C PHE A 162 12.67 4.02 4.12
N ASP A 163 12.38 4.06 5.42
CA ASP A 163 12.72 2.98 6.36
C ASP A 163 11.75 1.82 6.15
N CYS A 164 12.26 0.60 6.20
CA CYS A 164 11.51 -0.65 6.08
C CYS A 164 11.78 -1.52 7.32
N TYR A 165 10.73 -1.87 8.06
CA TYR A 165 10.83 -2.66 9.29
C TYR A 165 9.52 -3.41 9.56
N ILE A 166 9.56 -4.38 10.46
CA ILE A 166 8.36 -5.06 10.96
C ILE A 166 7.85 -4.31 12.19
N ASP A 167 6.57 -4.00 12.22
CA ASP A 167 5.90 -3.38 13.38
C ASP A 167 4.43 -3.81 13.44
N GLN A 168 3.75 -3.37 14.50
CA GLN A 168 2.32 -3.57 14.64
C GLN A 168 1.53 -2.73 13.62
N SER A 169 0.50 -3.32 13.02
CA SER A 169 -0.45 -2.61 12.15
C SER A 169 -1.20 -1.52 12.91
N ALA A 170 -1.29 -0.32 12.32
CA ALA A 170 -2.12 0.77 12.84
C ALA A 170 -3.60 0.60 12.47
N LEU A 171 -3.93 -0.30 11.52
CA LEU A 171 -5.30 -0.55 11.07
C LEU A 171 -6.14 -1.31 12.09
N TYR A 172 -5.52 -2.13 12.94
CA TYR A 172 -6.25 -2.86 13.98
C TYR A 172 -5.34 -3.26 15.14
N ASN A 173 -5.85 -3.13 16.35
CA ASN A 173 -5.09 -3.33 17.57
C ASN A 173 -5.08 -4.81 18.00
N LYS A 174 -4.44 -5.67 17.20
CA LYS A 174 -4.17 -7.08 17.55
C LYS A 174 -2.68 -7.22 17.88
N PRO A 175 -2.30 -7.69 19.09
CA PRO A 175 -0.90 -7.80 19.50
C PRO A 175 -0.02 -8.65 18.59
N THR A 176 -0.61 -9.63 17.90
CA THR A 176 0.13 -10.49 16.97
C THR A 176 0.20 -9.92 15.55
N SER A 177 -0.50 -8.82 15.24
CA SER A 177 -0.57 -8.28 13.89
C SER A 177 0.69 -7.53 13.47
N GLN A 178 1.71 -8.29 13.11
CA GLN A 178 2.92 -7.74 12.53
C GLN A 178 2.78 -7.55 11.02
N VAL A 179 3.19 -6.39 10.55
CA VAL A 179 3.16 -5.99 9.13
C VAL A 179 4.51 -5.37 8.76
N ILE A 180 4.81 -5.35 7.47
CA ILE A 180 5.98 -4.63 6.96
C ILE A 180 5.59 -3.16 6.80
N ILE A 181 6.29 -2.29 7.51
CA ILE A 181 6.10 -0.85 7.44
C ILE A 181 7.13 -0.24 6.50
N ASN A 182 6.69 0.52 5.49
CA ASN A 182 7.51 1.50 4.80
C ASN A 182 7.20 2.89 5.34
N ASN A 183 8.18 3.54 6.00
CA ASN A 183 8.02 4.85 6.61
C ASN A 183 8.95 5.88 5.96
N TYR A 184 8.37 6.94 5.40
CA TYR A 184 9.09 7.95 4.65
C TYR A 184 9.60 9.12 5.52
N ALA A 185 9.11 9.26 6.75
CA ALA A 185 9.24 10.46 7.56
C ALA A 185 10.67 10.97 7.75
N LYS A 186 11.64 10.06 7.94
CA LYS A 186 13.04 10.41 8.22
C LYS A 186 13.83 10.90 7.00
N HIS A 187 13.38 10.53 5.80
CA HIS A 187 14.12 10.76 4.55
C HIS A 187 13.63 11.98 3.78
N VAL A 188 12.61 12.67 4.28
CA VAL A 188 12.12 13.90 3.65
C VAL A 188 12.88 15.10 4.19
N ASN A 189 13.41 15.94 3.28
CA ASN A 189 14.07 17.18 3.65
C ASN A 189 13.14 18.06 4.50
N LYS A 190 13.62 18.42 5.71
CA LYS A 190 12.86 19.19 6.71
C LYS A 190 12.30 20.52 6.19
N TRP A 191 12.96 21.10 5.18
CA TRP A 191 12.66 22.40 4.59
C TRP A 191 11.88 22.31 3.27
N SER A 192 11.63 21.10 2.76
CA SER A 192 10.89 20.92 1.52
C SER A 192 9.38 20.93 1.79
N PRO A 193 8.56 21.60 0.93
CA PRO A 193 7.11 21.43 0.95
C PRO A 193 6.67 19.98 0.82
N ALA A 194 7.51 19.13 0.19
CA ALA A 194 7.33 17.69 0.09
C ALA A 194 7.23 17.01 1.46
N ARG A 195 7.71 17.63 2.55
CA ARG A 195 7.60 17.10 3.93
C ARG A 195 6.18 16.95 4.40
N ILE A 196 5.30 17.89 4.08
CA ILE A 196 3.89 17.82 4.51
C ILE A 196 3.23 16.58 3.88
N ILE A 197 3.57 16.31 2.63
CA ILE A 197 3.06 15.17 1.88
C ILE A 197 3.75 13.89 2.33
N TRP A 198 5.03 13.75 2.02
CA TRP A 198 5.79 12.51 2.17
C TRP A 198 6.17 12.21 3.61
N GLY A 199 6.27 13.21 4.47
CA GLY A 199 6.62 13.02 5.88
C GLY A 199 5.55 12.27 6.67
N GLY A 200 4.31 12.24 6.16
CA GLY A 200 3.20 11.49 6.72
C GLY A 200 2.83 10.23 5.93
N MET A 201 3.57 9.87 4.87
CA MET A 201 3.30 8.67 4.08
C MET A 201 3.76 7.42 4.84
N VAL A 202 2.88 6.44 4.93
CA VAL A 202 3.17 5.11 5.47
C VAL A 202 2.54 4.07 4.54
N ASP A 203 3.28 3.01 4.25
CA ASP A 203 2.70 1.78 3.72
C ASP A 203 2.76 0.70 4.79
N GLU A 204 1.64 -0.01 4.98
CA GLU A 204 1.66 -1.30 5.66
C GLU A 204 1.51 -2.42 4.63
N LEU A 205 2.40 -3.41 4.64
CA LEU A 205 2.39 -4.51 3.69
C LEU A 205 2.27 -5.85 4.38
N LYS A 206 1.56 -6.76 3.72
CA LYS A 206 1.44 -8.16 4.11
C LYS A 206 1.71 -9.06 2.92
N VAL A 207 2.24 -10.24 3.21
CA VAL A 207 2.43 -11.27 2.19
C VAL A 207 1.09 -11.91 1.87
N ILE A 208 0.75 -12.05 0.59
CA ILE A 208 -0.37 -12.89 0.18
C ILE A 208 0.15 -14.32 0.05
N PRO A 209 -0.42 -15.30 0.77
CA PRO A 209 0.00 -16.69 0.66
C PRO A 209 -0.44 -17.26 -0.69
N THR A 210 0.54 -17.56 -1.54
CA THR A 210 0.34 -18.21 -2.84
C THR A 210 1.12 -19.53 -2.88
N PRO A 211 0.48 -20.69 -2.70
CA PRO A 211 1.15 -21.97 -2.50
C PRO A 211 1.76 -22.54 -3.79
N LYS A 212 1.36 -22.04 -4.97
CA LYS A 212 1.79 -22.56 -6.29
C LYS A 212 2.62 -21.59 -7.11
N CYS A 213 2.72 -20.32 -6.72
CA CYS A 213 3.71 -19.43 -7.31
C CYS A 213 5.09 -20.06 -7.06
N LYS A 214 5.94 -20.09 -8.09
CA LYS A 214 7.30 -20.62 -7.96
C LYS A 214 7.89 -20.00 -6.69
N GLN A 215 8.64 -20.76 -5.88
CA GLN A 215 9.22 -20.29 -4.60
C GLN A 215 9.99 -18.94 -4.72
N LYS A 216 10.30 -18.55 -5.95
CA LYS A 216 10.98 -17.37 -6.46
C LYS A 216 10.11 -16.12 -6.70
N GLU A 217 8.79 -16.21 -6.63
CA GLU A 217 7.87 -15.07 -6.80
C GLU A 217 7.24 -14.70 -5.46
N VAL A 218 7.04 -13.41 -5.20
CA VAL A 218 6.38 -12.93 -3.97
C VAL A 218 5.37 -11.85 -4.35
N MET A 219 4.19 -11.96 -3.77
CA MET A 219 3.11 -10.99 -3.90
C MET A 219 2.82 -10.38 -2.52
N LEU A 220 2.79 -9.05 -2.47
CA LEU A 220 2.45 -8.29 -1.28
C LEU A 220 1.20 -7.46 -1.52
N LEU A 221 0.28 -7.47 -0.55
CA LEU A 221 -0.82 -6.52 -0.47
C LEU A 221 -0.42 -5.36 0.44
N GLY A 222 -0.47 -4.15 -0.08
CA GLY A 222 -0.12 -2.93 0.63
C GLY A 222 -1.32 -2.03 0.89
N MET A 223 -1.31 -1.35 2.03
CA MET A 223 -2.23 -0.30 2.41
C MET A 223 -1.43 0.99 2.60
N GLY A 224 -1.47 1.88 1.62
CA GLY A 224 -0.71 3.13 1.62
C GLY A 224 -1.58 4.31 2.06
N TYR A 225 -1.14 5.10 3.03
CA TYR A 225 -1.90 6.25 3.51
C TYR A 225 -1.01 7.43 3.88
N PHE A 226 -1.61 8.61 3.88
CA PHE A 226 -0.99 9.82 4.41
C PHE A 226 -1.66 10.25 5.70
N ASN A 227 -0.86 10.56 6.73
CA ASN A 227 -1.36 11.03 8.02
C ASN A 227 -2.25 12.28 7.93
N TRP A 228 -2.05 13.14 6.93
CA TRP A 228 -2.85 14.35 6.73
C TRP A 228 -4.15 14.11 5.95
N SER A 229 -4.32 12.95 5.30
CA SER A 229 -5.48 12.65 4.44
C SER A 229 -6.44 11.64 5.08
N GLY A 230 -6.67 11.74 6.39
CA GLY A 230 -7.48 10.76 7.15
C GLY A 230 -6.67 9.58 7.70
N GLY A 231 -5.36 9.56 7.45
CA GLY A 231 -4.44 8.57 7.99
C GLY A 231 -4.80 7.15 7.57
N VAL A 232 -4.58 6.21 8.49
CA VAL A 232 -4.76 4.77 8.27
C VAL A 232 -6.18 4.42 7.80
N TRP A 233 -7.18 5.19 8.21
CA TRP A 233 -8.58 4.96 7.83
C TRP A 233 -8.88 5.29 6.37
N ASN A 234 -8.03 6.06 5.70
CA ASN A 234 -8.17 6.38 4.28
C ASN A 234 -7.05 5.74 3.43
N ALA A 235 -6.67 4.51 3.77
CA ALA A 235 -5.61 3.81 3.04
C ALA A 235 -6.00 3.41 1.62
N ALA A 236 -5.07 3.51 0.68
CA ALA A 236 -5.21 3.07 -0.69
C ALA A 236 -4.59 1.66 -0.84
N PRO A 237 -5.36 0.65 -1.30
CA PRO A 237 -4.80 -0.67 -1.56
C PRO A 237 -3.93 -0.65 -2.81
N PHE A 238 -2.80 -1.36 -2.75
CA PHE A 238 -1.91 -1.58 -3.87
C PHE A 238 -1.25 -2.96 -3.76
N CYS A 239 -0.69 -3.45 -4.86
CA CYS A 239 0.04 -4.70 -4.93
C CYS A 239 1.51 -4.44 -5.26
N LEU A 240 2.41 -5.22 -4.66
CA LEU A 240 3.81 -5.31 -5.06
C LEU A 240 4.11 -6.74 -5.48
N ILE A 241 4.73 -6.91 -6.64
CA ILE A 241 5.12 -8.22 -7.16
C ILE A 241 6.61 -8.23 -7.42
N SER A 242 7.32 -9.18 -6.82
CA SER A 242 8.71 -9.47 -7.20
C SER A 242 8.75 -10.73 -8.04
N ARG A 243 9.38 -10.61 -9.21
CA ARG A 243 9.69 -11.70 -10.12
C ARG A 243 11.20 -11.91 -10.08
N GLU A 244 11.64 -13.14 -9.87
CA GLU A 244 13.05 -13.49 -10.05
C GLU A 244 13.24 -13.72 -11.56
N ASN A 245 13.98 -12.83 -12.22
CA ASN A 245 14.44 -13.02 -13.59
C ASN A 245 15.49 -14.13 -13.65
#